data_AF-A0A7S1GUD9-F1
#
_entry.id   AF-A0A7S1GUD9-F1
#
_cell.length_a   1.000
_cell.length_b   1.000
_cell.length_c   1.000
_cell.angle_alpha   90.00
_cell.angle_beta   90.00
_cell.angle_gamma   90.00
#
_symmetry.space_group_name_H-M   'P 1'
#
loop_
_entity.id
_entity.type
_entity.pdbx_description
1 polymer ?
#
loop_
_entity_poly.entity_id
_entity_poly.type
_entity_poly.pdbx_seq_one_letter_code
_entity_poly.pdbx_strand_id
1 'polypeptide(L)'
;ADIKPKEEEDGMGGVETAASMLPGSHRDIKTLTQPIKAVEEKWRLLPAFLKMRGLTKQHIDSFNYFLNVDIRTIMKANNKITCDADPSWYLEYKDIRIGTPNVDVPDAPGVYESITPQQCRLRDMTYYAQILVDIEYTRDKPGGGQKERVRKENHAIGRMPIMLRCSHCVLANKTDAENAAMGECPIDSGGYFVVRGTEKVILIQEQLSKNRIIIERDSKGQASASVTSSTARSKTRTNIVIKNGKFQLKHNSFTDGIPIVIALKAMGVTSDQEVVQLVGSEPRFADELSASLEEAATVTWSNNQQKGVFTQWQALEFIGGKIKPTKFARRTQYNKADEAREKL
;
A
#
# COMPACT_ATOMS: atom_id res chain seq x y z
N ALA A 1 -17.22 -38.69 -38.60
CA ALA A 1 -16.69 -37.50 -39.30
C ALA A 1 -15.36 -37.17 -38.66
N ASP A 2 -14.29 -37.64 -39.32
CA ASP A 2 -12.91 -37.30 -39.00
C ASP A 2 -12.69 -35.80 -39.12
N ILE A 3 -12.15 -35.18 -38.07
CA ILE A 3 -11.51 -33.88 -38.19
C ILE A 3 -10.21 -33.95 -37.39
N LYS A 4 -9.12 -34.28 -38.09
CA LYS A 4 -7.76 -34.01 -37.62
C LYS A 4 -7.52 -32.50 -37.64
N PRO A 5 -6.98 -31.89 -36.57
CA PRO A 5 -6.48 -30.53 -36.65
C PRO A 5 -5.17 -30.49 -37.45
N LYS A 6 -5.07 -29.52 -38.35
CA LYS A 6 -3.90 -29.20 -39.17
C LYS A 6 -2.75 -28.70 -38.30
N GLU A 7 -1.53 -29.12 -38.64
CA GLU A 7 -0.30 -28.46 -38.23
C GLU A 7 -0.14 -27.17 -39.05
N GLU A 8 -0.11 -26.02 -38.37
CA GLU A 8 0.40 -24.76 -38.93
C GLU A 8 1.84 -24.59 -38.40
N GLU A 9 2.80 -24.67 -39.32
CA GLU A 9 4.18 -24.25 -39.10
C GLU A 9 4.24 -22.71 -39.17
N ASP A 10 4.31 -22.06 -38.01
CA ASP A 10 4.78 -20.68 -37.93
C ASP A 10 6.22 -20.67 -37.39
N GLY A 11 7.15 -20.35 -38.30
CA GLY A 11 8.55 -20.12 -37.99
C GLY A 11 8.72 -18.83 -37.19
N MET A 12 9.28 -18.94 -36.00
CA MET A 12 9.77 -17.78 -35.25
C MET A 12 11.09 -18.09 -34.56
N GLY A 13 12.07 -17.23 -34.86
CA GLY A 13 13.48 -17.35 -34.52
C GLY A 13 13.77 -17.49 -33.03
N GLY A 14 14.92 -18.13 -32.77
CA GLY A 14 15.32 -18.70 -31.49
C GLY A 14 15.25 -17.75 -30.30
N VAL A 15 14.40 -18.11 -29.35
CA VAL A 15 14.53 -17.75 -27.94
C VAL A 15 14.64 -19.08 -27.20
N GLU A 16 15.82 -19.36 -26.61
CA GLU A 16 16.01 -20.54 -25.76
C GLU A 16 15.09 -20.42 -24.53
N THR A 17 13.95 -21.11 -24.58
CA THR A 17 13.03 -21.20 -23.46
C THR A 17 13.61 -22.12 -22.39
N ALA A 18 13.33 -21.86 -21.11
CA ALA A 18 13.82 -22.64 -19.95
C ALA A 18 13.54 -24.16 -20.02
N ALA A 19 12.72 -24.60 -20.97
CA ALA A 19 12.45 -26.00 -21.29
C ALA A 19 13.59 -26.69 -22.07
N SER A 20 14.53 -25.96 -22.68
CA SER A 20 15.68 -26.51 -23.42
C SER A 20 16.83 -26.93 -22.50
N MET A 21 16.87 -26.44 -21.26
CA MET A 21 17.97 -26.66 -20.32
C MET A 21 17.73 -27.80 -19.31
N LEU A 22 16.65 -28.57 -19.45
CA LEU A 22 16.38 -29.77 -18.65
C LEU A 22 16.48 -31.02 -19.54
N PRO A 23 17.10 -32.13 -19.07
CA PRO A 23 17.12 -33.38 -19.82
C PRO A 23 15.68 -33.82 -20.13
N GLY A 24 15.49 -34.31 -21.36
CA GLY A 24 14.22 -34.36 -22.12
C GLY A 24 13.01 -35.11 -21.52
N SER A 25 13.04 -35.51 -20.25
CA SER A 25 11.95 -36.24 -19.58
C SER A 25 10.95 -35.37 -18.82
N HIS A 26 11.09 -34.04 -18.79
CA HIS A 26 10.30 -33.16 -17.90
C HIS A 26 9.41 -32.12 -18.60
N ARG A 27 9.02 -32.37 -19.86
CA ARG A 27 8.11 -31.47 -20.60
C ARG A 27 6.61 -31.81 -20.50
N ASP A 28 6.25 -32.94 -19.89
CA ASP A 28 4.84 -33.39 -19.80
C ASP A 28 4.20 -33.11 -18.43
N ILE A 29 2.99 -32.54 -18.44
CA ILE A 29 2.19 -32.22 -17.22
C ILE A 29 1.85 -33.47 -16.39
N LYS A 30 1.75 -34.65 -17.02
CA LYS A 30 1.52 -35.94 -16.36
C LYS A 30 2.73 -36.43 -15.52
N THR A 31 3.92 -35.89 -15.77
CA THR A 31 5.15 -36.23 -15.04
C THR A 31 5.29 -35.45 -13.74
N LEU A 32 4.58 -34.31 -13.60
CA LEU A 32 4.57 -33.48 -12.40
C LEU A 32 3.73 -34.08 -11.25
N THR A 33 2.77 -34.96 -11.58
CA THR A 33 1.91 -35.65 -10.61
C THR A 33 2.42 -37.04 -10.21
N GLN A 34 3.58 -37.47 -10.72
CA GLN A 34 4.19 -38.73 -10.32
C GLN A 34 4.71 -38.67 -8.87
N PRO A 35 4.66 -39.80 -8.12
CA PRO A 35 5.17 -39.85 -6.76
C PRO A 35 6.65 -39.45 -6.73
N ILE A 36 6.98 -38.58 -5.78
CA ILE A 36 8.31 -37.98 -5.64
C ILE A 36 9.35 -39.11 -5.48
N LYS A 37 10.44 -39.04 -6.24
CA LYS A 37 11.59 -39.95 -6.13
C LYS A 37 12.11 -40.05 -4.69
N ALA A 38 12.92 -41.08 -4.43
CA ALA A 38 13.59 -41.36 -3.16
C ALA A 38 14.06 -40.07 -2.46
N VAL A 39 13.94 -40.04 -1.12
CA VAL A 39 14.26 -38.86 -0.26
C VAL A 39 15.62 -38.24 -0.60
N GLU A 40 16.56 -39.05 -1.05
CA GLU A 40 17.91 -38.69 -1.49
C GLU A 40 17.97 -37.73 -2.69
N GLU A 41 16.95 -37.62 -3.54
CA GLU A 41 16.97 -36.67 -4.66
C GLU A 41 16.32 -35.32 -4.33
N LYS A 42 15.62 -35.20 -3.20
CA LYS A 42 14.88 -33.98 -2.83
C LYS A 42 15.77 -32.76 -2.63
N TRP A 43 17.05 -32.96 -2.26
CA TRP A 43 17.99 -31.83 -2.09
C TRP A 43 18.19 -31.04 -3.39
N ARG A 44 18.01 -31.67 -4.56
CA ARG A 44 18.15 -31.01 -5.88
C ARG A 44 17.12 -29.90 -6.11
N LEU A 45 16.00 -29.94 -5.38
CA LEU A 45 14.98 -28.89 -5.43
C LEU A 45 15.50 -27.56 -4.90
N LEU A 46 16.39 -27.57 -3.89
CA LEU A 46 16.90 -26.35 -3.28
C LEU A 46 17.80 -25.55 -4.24
N PRO A 47 18.83 -26.13 -4.90
CA PRO A 47 19.59 -25.42 -5.92
C PRO A 47 18.72 -24.92 -7.09
N ALA A 48 17.74 -25.71 -7.54
CA ALA A 48 16.83 -25.30 -8.60
C ALA A 48 15.96 -24.10 -8.16
N PHE A 49 15.46 -24.13 -6.93
CA PHE A 49 14.71 -23.04 -6.32
C PHE A 49 15.56 -21.78 -6.18
N LEU A 50 16.78 -21.90 -5.65
CA LEU A 50 17.70 -20.77 -5.47
C LEU A 50 18.17 -20.16 -6.80
N LYS A 51 18.30 -20.94 -7.87
CA LYS A 51 18.59 -20.40 -9.21
C LYS A 51 17.44 -19.54 -9.74
N MET A 52 16.19 -19.93 -9.49
CA MET A 52 15.00 -19.19 -9.97
C MET A 52 14.66 -17.99 -9.08
N ARG A 53 14.64 -18.22 -7.76
CA ARG A 53 14.16 -17.27 -6.77
C ARG A 53 15.28 -16.52 -6.05
N GLY A 54 16.54 -16.92 -6.12
CA GLY A 54 17.64 -16.22 -5.45
C GLY A 54 17.48 -16.12 -3.92
N LEU A 55 18.51 -15.60 -3.24
CA LEU A 55 18.43 -15.30 -1.79
C LEU A 55 17.93 -13.88 -1.53
N THR A 56 18.37 -12.90 -2.32
CA THR A 56 18.07 -11.47 -2.18
C THR A 56 16.90 -10.99 -3.03
N LYS A 57 16.31 -11.88 -3.82
CA LYS A 57 15.30 -11.51 -4.82
C LYS A 57 14.01 -10.97 -4.19
N GLN A 58 13.72 -11.27 -2.92
CA GLN A 58 12.58 -10.68 -2.23
C GLN A 58 12.67 -9.14 -2.19
N HIS A 59 13.87 -8.60 -1.93
CA HIS A 59 14.11 -7.16 -1.96
C HIS A 59 14.01 -6.61 -3.39
N ILE A 60 14.65 -7.29 -4.35
CA ILE A 60 14.72 -6.85 -5.74
C ILE A 60 13.34 -6.87 -6.41
N ASP A 61 12.58 -7.96 -6.27
CA ASP A 61 11.24 -8.10 -6.86
C ASP A 61 10.27 -7.08 -6.26
N SER A 62 10.31 -6.87 -4.94
CA SER A 62 9.50 -5.84 -4.27
C SER A 62 9.84 -4.44 -4.79
N PHE A 63 11.13 -4.13 -4.96
CA PHE A 63 11.55 -2.82 -5.46
C PHE A 63 11.20 -2.64 -6.94
N ASN A 64 11.38 -3.67 -7.78
CA ASN A 64 10.96 -3.64 -9.18
C ASN A 64 9.46 -3.41 -9.32
N TYR A 65 8.64 -4.06 -8.49
CA TYR A 65 7.19 -3.83 -8.47
C TYR A 65 6.88 -2.37 -8.10
N PHE A 66 7.57 -1.83 -7.09
CA PHE A 66 7.41 -0.43 -6.69
C PHE A 66 7.73 0.56 -7.83
N LEU A 67 8.88 0.37 -8.50
CA LEU A 67 9.34 1.25 -9.58
C LEU A 67 8.44 1.20 -10.82
N ASN A 68 7.90 0.02 -11.15
CA ASN A 68 7.16 -0.19 -12.40
C ASN A 68 5.64 0.00 -12.25
N VAL A 69 5.08 -0.29 -11.07
CA VAL A 69 3.63 -0.33 -10.84
C VAL A 69 3.20 0.67 -9.77
N ASP A 70 3.70 0.55 -8.54
CA ASP A 70 3.16 1.33 -7.42
C ASP A 70 3.36 2.83 -7.58
N ILE A 71 4.51 3.27 -8.12
CA ILE A 71 4.76 4.70 -8.33
C ILE A 71 3.72 5.34 -9.26
N ARG A 72 3.24 4.60 -10.26
CA ARG A 72 2.16 5.05 -11.16
C ARG A 72 0.82 5.07 -10.44
N THR A 73 0.55 4.10 -9.57
CA THR A 73 -0.65 4.07 -8.73
C THR A 73 -0.69 5.26 -7.77
N ILE A 74 0.45 5.60 -7.15
CA ILE A 74 0.59 6.76 -6.25
C ILE A 74 0.34 8.08 -7.00
N MET A 75 0.90 8.21 -8.21
CA MET A 75 0.68 9.38 -9.07
C MET A 75 -0.79 9.51 -9.46
N LYS A 76 -1.45 8.42 -9.88
CA LYS A 76 -2.87 8.42 -10.23
C LYS A 76 -3.76 8.86 -9.07
N ALA A 77 -3.42 8.49 -7.84
CA ALA A 77 -4.17 8.90 -6.65
C ALA A 77 -4.07 10.41 -6.35
N ASN A 78 -3.00 11.07 -6.80
CA ASN A 78 -2.70 12.49 -6.55
C ASN A 78 -2.49 13.27 -7.86
N ASN A 79 -3.26 12.93 -8.89
CA ASN A 79 -2.96 13.34 -10.26
C ASN A 79 -3.18 14.84 -10.53
N LYS A 80 -4.03 15.54 -9.76
CA LYS A 80 -4.40 16.92 -10.04
C LYS A 80 -4.17 17.82 -8.83
N ILE A 81 -3.45 18.91 -9.06
CA ILE A 81 -3.25 20.00 -8.11
C ILE A 81 -4.07 21.20 -8.60
N THR A 82 -4.90 21.76 -7.71
CA THR A 82 -5.73 22.94 -7.97
C THR A 82 -5.36 24.06 -7.01
N CYS A 83 -5.55 25.30 -7.45
CA CYS A 83 -5.38 26.48 -6.60
C CYS A 83 -6.74 26.92 -6.03
N ASP A 84 -6.85 27.12 -4.72
CA ASP A 84 -8.09 27.60 -4.10
C ASP A 84 -8.41 29.06 -4.49
N ALA A 85 -7.38 29.87 -4.75
CA ALA A 85 -7.52 31.28 -5.11
C ALA A 85 -7.88 31.48 -6.59
N ASP A 86 -7.42 30.58 -7.46
CA ASP A 86 -7.74 30.61 -8.89
C ASP A 86 -8.19 29.22 -9.37
N PRO A 87 -9.50 28.96 -9.41
CA PRO A 87 -10.07 27.68 -9.83
C PRO A 87 -9.73 27.30 -11.28
N SER A 88 -9.29 28.26 -12.08
CA SER A 88 -8.96 28.04 -13.49
C SER A 88 -7.49 27.67 -13.72
N TRP A 89 -6.66 27.71 -12.67
CA TRP A 89 -5.31 27.15 -12.70
C TRP A 89 -5.31 25.69 -12.21
N TYR A 90 -4.71 24.80 -12.99
CA TYR A 90 -4.41 23.44 -12.55
C TYR A 90 -3.07 22.94 -13.06
N LEU A 91 -2.50 21.99 -12.32
CA LEU A 91 -1.39 21.14 -12.74
C LEU A 91 -1.85 19.68 -12.66
N GLU A 92 -1.64 18.92 -13.72
CA GLU A 92 -2.02 17.52 -13.81
C GLU A 92 -0.80 16.67 -14.18
N TYR A 93 -0.57 15.60 -13.42
CA TYR A 93 0.41 14.56 -13.74
C TYR A 93 -0.22 13.54 -14.69
N LYS A 94 0.40 13.34 -15.85
CA LYS A 94 -0.08 12.41 -16.88
C LYS A 94 0.59 11.04 -16.77
N ASP A 95 1.91 11.03 -16.64
CA ASP A 95 2.68 9.79 -16.48
C ASP A 95 3.94 10.03 -15.63
N ILE A 96 4.46 8.95 -15.04
CA ILE A 96 5.67 8.93 -14.22
C ILE A 96 6.54 7.75 -14.62
N ARG A 97 7.83 8.02 -14.77
CA ARG A 97 8.86 7.04 -15.08
C ARG A 97 10.14 7.33 -14.32
N ILE A 98 10.91 6.27 -14.10
CA ILE A 98 12.21 6.36 -13.45
C ILE A 98 13.23 6.10 -14.55
N GLY A 99 14.21 7.00 -14.65
CA GLY A 99 15.29 6.88 -15.61
C GLY A 99 16.30 5.81 -15.19
N THR A 100 17.40 5.75 -15.94
CA THR A 100 18.58 4.99 -15.53
C THR A 100 19.50 5.86 -14.66
N PRO A 101 20.36 5.23 -13.83
CA PRO A 101 21.31 5.94 -13.00
C PRO A 101 22.25 6.82 -13.80
N ASN A 102 22.25 8.12 -13.48
CA ASN A 102 23.04 9.11 -14.19
C ASN A 102 23.54 10.22 -13.28
N VAL A 103 24.61 10.89 -13.71
CA VAL A 103 25.22 12.01 -13.02
C VAL A 103 25.35 13.21 -13.95
N ASP A 104 25.14 14.41 -13.39
CA ASP A 104 25.40 15.67 -14.08
C ASP A 104 26.90 15.83 -14.32
N VAL A 105 27.30 16.13 -15.56
CA VAL A 105 28.68 16.45 -15.88
C VAL A 105 28.97 17.90 -15.44
N PRO A 106 29.93 18.16 -14.53
CA PRO A 106 30.20 19.50 -14.00
C PRO A 106 30.49 20.56 -15.07
N ASP A 107 31.17 20.15 -16.15
CA ASP A 107 31.62 21.04 -17.22
C ASP A 107 30.60 21.18 -18.37
N ALA A 108 29.47 20.48 -18.31
CA ALA A 108 28.44 20.49 -19.35
C ALA A 108 27.02 20.37 -18.75
N PRO A 109 26.40 21.51 -18.37
CA PRO A 109 25.06 21.51 -17.79
C PRO A 109 24.03 20.91 -18.76
N GLY A 110 23.29 19.90 -18.30
CA GLY A 110 22.29 19.19 -19.10
C GLY A 110 22.82 17.96 -19.86
N VAL A 111 24.12 17.68 -19.77
CA VAL A 111 24.70 16.40 -20.21
C VAL A 111 24.75 15.44 -19.03
N TYR A 112 24.18 14.26 -19.21
CA TYR A 112 24.12 13.22 -18.20
C TYR A 112 24.94 12.02 -18.62
N GLU A 113 25.83 11.57 -17.75
CA GLU A 113 26.61 10.35 -17.96
C GLU A 113 26.06 9.21 -17.10
N SER A 114 26.10 7.99 -17.67
CA SER A 114 25.79 6.78 -16.91
C SER A 114 26.84 6.57 -15.84
N ILE A 115 26.40 6.24 -14.62
CA ILE A 115 27.30 6.03 -13.47
C ILE A 115 27.23 4.57 -13.01
N THR A 116 28.37 3.98 -12.66
CA THR A 116 28.41 2.63 -12.06
C THR A 116 28.34 2.69 -10.54
N PRO A 117 27.84 1.64 -9.87
CA PRO A 117 27.82 1.63 -8.41
C PRO A 117 29.22 1.76 -7.80
N GLN A 118 30.25 1.15 -8.39
CA GLN A 118 31.64 1.31 -7.96
C GLN A 118 32.12 2.77 -8.01
N GLN A 119 31.79 3.52 -9.05
CA GLN A 119 32.11 4.95 -9.11
C GLN A 119 31.42 5.72 -7.98
N CYS A 120 30.17 5.36 -7.64
CA CYS A 120 29.48 5.97 -6.50
C CYS A 120 30.14 5.66 -5.16
N ARG A 121 30.65 4.43 -4.97
CA ARG A 121 31.39 4.03 -3.76
C ARG A 121 32.69 4.83 -3.60
N LEU A 122 33.46 4.96 -4.68
CA LEU A 122 34.77 5.62 -4.64
C LEU A 122 34.69 7.15 -4.49
N ARG A 123 33.61 7.77 -4.99
CA ARG A 123 33.44 9.24 -5.00
C ARG A 123 32.50 9.74 -3.90
N ASP A 124 32.14 8.90 -2.94
CA ASP A 124 31.16 9.20 -1.88
C ASP A 124 29.82 9.74 -2.42
N MET A 125 29.39 9.24 -3.58
CA MET A 125 28.14 9.65 -4.23
C MET A 125 26.99 8.70 -3.87
N THR A 126 25.77 9.13 -4.15
CA THR A 126 24.58 8.27 -4.05
C THR A 126 24.27 7.71 -5.43
N TYR A 127 24.05 6.40 -5.51
CA TYR A 127 23.60 5.74 -6.74
C TYR A 127 22.09 5.95 -6.89
N TYR A 128 21.70 6.88 -7.76
CA TYR A 128 20.30 7.24 -7.99
C TYR A 128 20.00 7.38 -9.48
N ALA A 129 18.71 7.33 -9.82
CA ALA A 129 18.18 7.72 -11.12
C ALA A 129 17.20 8.89 -10.98
N GLN A 130 16.93 9.60 -12.07
CA GLN A 130 15.98 10.71 -12.06
C GLN A 130 14.53 10.21 -12.13
N ILE A 131 13.66 10.87 -11.37
CA ILE A 131 12.21 10.68 -11.46
C ILE A 131 11.69 11.70 -12.48
N LEU A 132 11.22 11.19 -13.61
CA LEU A 132 10.73 11.98 -14.74
C LEU A 132 9.21 11.88 -14.79
N VAL A 133 8.53 13.02 -14.93
CA VAL A 133 7.07 13.10 -15.05
C VAL A 133 6.65 13.88 -16.28
N ASP A 134 5.51 13.50 -16.84
CA ASP A 134 4.82 14.27 -17.85
C ASP A 134 3.74 15.12 -17.16
N ILE A 135 3.85 16.44 -17.29
CA ILE A 135 2.96 17.39 -16.64
C ILE A 135 2.18 18.19 -17.68
N GLU A 136 0.92 18.44 -17.39
CA GLU A 136 0.07 19.37 -18.10
C GLU A 136 -0.37 20.46 -17.14
N TYR A 137 -0.15 21.73 -17.48
CA TYR A 137 -0.58 22.84 -16.63
C TYR A 137 -1.10 24.01 -17.45
N THR A 138 -1.97 24.81 -16.85
CA THR A 138 -2.47 26.05 -17.45
C THR A 138 -1.58 27.23 -17.10
N ARG A 139 -1.24 28.07 -18.09
CA ARG A 139 -0.59 29.37 -17.87
C ARG A 139 -1.39 30.49 -18.51
N ASP A 140 -1.30 31.69 -17.95
CA ASP A 140 -1.85 32.88 -18.58
C ASP A 140 -1.00 33.27 -19.80
N LYS A 141 -1.64 33.57 -20.93
CA LYS A 141 -0.92 34.09 -22.08
C LYS A 141 -0.39 35.50 -21.79
N PRO A 142 0.88 35.81 -22.15
CA PRO A 142 1.36 37.18 -22.14
C PRO A 142 0.54 37.97 -23.18
N GLY A 143 -0.28 38.92 -22.73
CA GLY A 143 -1.20 39.69 -23.58
C GLY A 143 -2.65 39.75 -23.09
N GLY A 144 -3.01 39.01 -22.04
CA GLY A 144 -4.29 39.15 -21.33
C GLY A 144 -5.49 38.54 -22.06
N GLY A 145 -6.04 37.46 -21.51
CA GLY A 145 -7.43 37.05 -21.80
C GLY A 145 -7.67 35.57 -22.04
N GLN A 146 -6.65 34.75 -22.34
CA GLN A 146 -6.85 33.32 -22.58
C GLN A 146 -5.77 32.47 -21.91
N LYS A 147 -6.19 31.46 -21.14
CA LYS A 147 -5.29 30.47 -20.53
C LYS A 147 -4.87 29.45 -21.58
N GLU A 148 -3.57 29.23 -21.68
CA GLU A 148 -2.97 28.21 -22.55
C GLU A 148 -2.70 26.95 -21.74
N ARG A 149 -3.00 25.78 -22.31
CA ARG A 149 -2.59 24.49 -21.77
C ARG A 149 -1.19 24.15 -22.30
N VAL A 150 -0.23 24.02 -21.40
CA VAL A 150 1.15 23.66 -21.72
C VAL A 150 1.40 22.25 -21.24
N ARG A 151 1.92 21.40 -22.13
CA ARG A 151 2.40 20.06 -21.79
C ARG A 151 3.93 20.06 -21.80
N LYS A 152 4.52 19.53 -20.74
CA LYS A 152 5.97 19.27 -20.64
C LYS A 152 6.19 17.80 -20.38
N GLU A 153 7.05 17.20 -21.18
CA GLU A 153 7.41 15.79 -21.06
C GLU A 153 8.79 15.64 -20.42
N ASN A 154 9.03 14.51 -19.76
CA ASN A 154 10.30 14.20 -19.09
C ASN A 154 10.76 15.27 -18.08
N HIS A 155 9.83 15.91 -17.37
CA HIS A 155 10.19 16.89 -16.36
C HIS A 155 10.75 16.20 -15.12
N ALA A 156 12.01 16.47 -14.77
CA ALA A 156 12.65 15.90 -13.60
C ALA A 156 12.11 16.56 -12.31
N ILE A 157 11.54 15.76 -11.42
CA ILE A 157 10.99 16.22 -10.12
C ILE A 157 11.82 15.80 -8.91
N GLY A 158 12.77 14.89 -9.10
CA GLY A 158 13.59 14.39 -8.01
C GLY A 158 14.50 13.25 -8.41
N ARG A 159 15.13 12.65 -7.41
CA ARG A 159 16.11 11.57 -7.53
C ARG A 159 15.63 10.38 -6.70
N MET A 160 15.67 9.18 -7.27
CA MET A 160 15.33 7.91 -6.62
C MET A 160 16.60 7.08 -6.45
N PRO A 161 17.05 6.78 -5.22
CA PRO A 161 18.12 5.81 -4.99
C PRO A 161 17.78 4.48 -5.64
N ILE A 162 18.69 3.92 -6.43
CA ILE A 162 18.47 2.67 -7.16
C ILE A 162 19.12 1.51 -6.41
N MET A 163 18.36 0.44 -6.19
CA MET A 163 18.87 -0.78 -5.59
C MET A 163 19.76 -1.53 -6.58
N LEU A 164 20.90 -2.03 -6.12
CA LEU A 164 21.81 -2.79 -6.98
C LEU A 164 21.13 -4.07 -7.49
N ARG A 165 21.34 -4.36 -8.77
CA ARG A 165 20.74 -5.48 -9.52
C ARG A 165 19.21 -5.44 -9.68
N CYS A 166 18.56 -4.31 -9.40
CA CYS A 166 17.17 -4.11 -9.80
C CYS A 166 17.03 -3.88 -11.32
N SER A 167 15.82 -3.88 -11.86
CA SER A 167 15.58 -3.76 -13.31
C SER A 167 16.07 -2.45 -13.93
N HIS A 168 16.25 -1.40 -13.12
CA HIS A 168 16.74 -0.08 -13.55
C HIS A 168 18.25 0.12 -13.27
N CYS A 169 18.91 -0.85 -12.64
CA CYS A 169 20.34 -0.80 -12.37
C CYS A 169 21.14 -1.12 -13.64
N VAL A 170 22.30 -0.48 -13.82
CA VAL A 170 23.22 -0.73 -14.95
C VAL A 170 23.74 -2.18 -14.95
N LEU A 171 23.76 -2.83 -13.79
CA LEU A 171 24.19 -4.22 -13.62
C LEU A 171 23.09 -5.24 -13.97
N ALA A 172 21.88 -4.80 -14.29
CA ALA A 172 20.79 -5.70 -14.65
C ALA A 172 21.08 -6.44 -15.96
N ASN A 173 20.88 -7.77 -15.96
CA ASN A 173 21.08 -8.64 -17.12
C ASN A 173 22.49 -8.59 -17.73
N LYS A 174 23.50 -8.25 -16.93
CA LYS A 174 24.90 -8.24 -17.33
C LYS A 174 25.58 -9.58 -17.05
N THR A 175 26.43 -10.00 -17.98
CA THR A 175 27.24 -11.21 -17.83
C THR A 175 28.32 -11.01 -16.78
N ASP A 176 28.85 -12.12 -16.25
CA ASP A 176 29.93 -12.08 -15.25
C ASP A 176 31.17 -11.32 -15.77
N ALA A 177 31.47 -11.45 -17.06
CA ALA A 177 32.56 -10.74 -17.71
C ALA A 177 32.32 -9.22 -17.79
N GLU A 178 31.09 -8.80 -18.14
CA GLU A 178 30.73 -7.38 -18.16
C GLU A 178 30.73 -6.77 -16.76
N ASN A 179 30.24 -7.51 -15.75
CA ASN A 179 30.28 -7.07 -14.35
C ASN A 179 31.72 -6.85 -13.89
N ALA A 180 32.62 -7.79 -14.20
CA ALA A 180 34.04 -7.66 -13.89
C ALA A 180 34.68 -6.47 -14.63
N ALA A 181 34.31 -6.21 -15.89
CA ALA A 181 34.79 -5.06 -16.65
C ALA A 181 34.31 -3.71 -16.05
N MET A 182 33.15 -3.69 -15.41
CA MET A 182 32.65 -2.54 -14.65
C MET A 182 33.20 -2.48 -13.21
N GLY A 183 34.08 -3.42 -12.85
CA GLY A 183 34.73 -3.57 -11.55
C GLY A 183 33.79 -3.98 -10.41
N GLU A 184 32.67 -4.61 -10.75
CA GLU A 184 31.74 -5.23 -9.80
C GLU A 184 31.98 -6.73 -9.67
N CYS A 185 31.66 -7.30 -8.52
CA CYS A 185 31.78 -8.73 -8.28
C CYS A 185 30.61 -9.50 -8.93
N PRO A 186 30.86 -10.54 -9.75
CA PRO A 186 29.80 -11.38 -10.33
C PRO A 186 28.95 -12.11 -9.28
N ILE A 187 29.55 -12.44 -8.12
CA ILE A 187 28.92 -13.22 -7.05
C ILE A 187 28.15 -12.31 -6.06
N ASP A 188 28.28 -10.97 -6.16
CA ASP A 188 27.51 -10.05 -5.32
C ASP A 188 26.00 -10.32 -5.48
N SER A 189 25.27 -10.55 -4.40
CA SER A 189 23.83 -10.81 -4.49
C SER A 189 22.99 -9.58 -4.82
N GLY A 190 23.53 -8.36 -4.68
CA GLY A 190 22.77 -7.12 -4.79
C GLY A 190 21.69 -6.98 -3.72
N GLY A 191 20.68 -6.14 -3.95
CA GLY A 191 19.56 -5.95 -3.02
C GLY A 191 19.76 -4.86 -1.95
N TYR A 192 20.79 -4.03 -2.12
CA TYR A 192 21.12 -2.91 -1.23
C TYR A 192 21.32 -1.62 -2.03
N PHE A 193 21.46 -0.50 -1.32
CA PHE A 193 21.62 0.84 -1.89
C PHE A 193 23.02 1.39 -1.60
N VAL A 194 23.58 2.16 -2.53
CA VAL A 194 24.79 2.96 -2.28
C VAL A 194 24.36 4.41 -2.05
N VAL A 195 24.53 4.90 -0.82
CA VAL A 195 24.14 6.25 -0.40
C VAL A 195 25.33 6.94 0.23
N ARG A 196 25.78 8.03 -0.39
CA ARG A 196 26.97 8.79 0.01
C ARG A 196 28.19 7.88 0.21
N GLY A 197 28.53 7.07 -0.79
CA GLY A 197 29.64 6.12 -0.73
C GLY A 197 29.39 4.86 0.10
N THR A 198 28.43 4.89 1.02
CA THR A 198 28.17 3.78 1.95
C THR A 198 27.05 2.86 1.47
N GLU A 199 27.24 1.56 1.66
CA GLU A 199 26.24 0.54 1.37
C GLU A 199 25.21 0.46 2.51
N LYS A 200 23.92 0.45 2.15
CA LYS A 200 22.80 0.44 3.09
C LYS A 200 21.76 -0.58 2.66
N VAL A 201 21.36 -1.43 3.60
CA VAL A 201 20.31 -2.44 3.42
C VAL A 201 19.06 -2.01 4.19
N ILE A 202 17.88 -2.18 3.61
CA ILE A 202 16.62 -2.04 4.33
C ILE A 202 16.29 -3.38 4.98
N LEU A 203 16.29 -3.42 6.31
CA LEU A 203 15.92 -4.62 7.06
C LEU A 203 14.43 -4.91 6.89
N ILE A 204 14.10 -6.17 6.61
CA ILE A 204 12.72 -6.64 6.55
C ILE A 204 12.12 -6.50 7.95
N GLN A 205 11.00 -5.79 8.04
CA GLN A 205 10.25 -5.59 9.29
C GLN A 205 9.01 -6.46 9.27
N GLU A 206 8.87 -7.33 10.27
CA GLU A 206 7.64 -8.07 10.49
C GLU A 206 6.57 -7.11 11.04
N GLN A 207 5.38 -7.12 10.42
CA GLN A 207 4.24 -6.32 10.88
C GLN A 207 3.00 -7.20 10.97
N LEU A 208 2.16 -6.92 11.97
CA LEU A 208 0.85 -7.55 12.09
C LEU A 208 -0.01 -7.28 10.85
N SER A 209 -0.77 -8.29 10.45
CA SER A 209 -1.71 -8.18 9.32
C SER A 209 -2.70 -7.05 9.55
N LYS A 210 -2.77 -6.14 8.59
CA LYS A 210 -3.76 -5.06 8.54
C LYS A 210 -5.11 -5.65 8.08
N ASN A 211 -6.21 -4.95 8.37
CA ASN A 211 -7.56 -5.30 7.93
C ASN A 211 -8.00 -6.71 8.36
N ARG A 212 -7.43 -7.22 9.47
CA ARG A 212 -7.79 -8.50 10.09
C ARG A 212 -8.27 -8.25 11.51
N ILE A 213 -9.37 -8.90 11.88
CA ILE A 213 -9.88 -8.88 13.26
C ILE A 213 -8.98 -9.79 14.11
N ILE A 214 -8.43 -9.23 15.18
CA ILE A 214 -7.61 -9.94 16.16
C ILE A 214 -8.39 -9.95 17.48
N ILE A 215 -8.59 -11.14 18.04
CA ILE A 215 -9.26 -11.33 19.33
C ILE A 215 -8.19 -11.65 20.36
N GLU A 216 -8.09 -10.81 21.38
CA GLU A 216 -7.10 -10.90 22.46
C GLU A 216 -7.80 -10.84 23.81
N ARG A 217 -7.19 -11.39 24.84
CA ARG A 217 -7.65 -11.20 26.22
C ARG A 217 -6.87 -10.03 26.83
N ASP A 218 -7.59 -9.08 27.41
CA ASP A 218 -6.98 -7.99 28.20
C ASP A 218 -6.31 -8.57 29.45
N SER A 219 -5.45 -7.77 30.08
CA SER A 219 -4.83 -7.99 31.39
C SER A 219 -5.80 -8.48 32.48
N LYS A 220 -7.08 -8.12 32.38
CA LYS A 220 -8.16 -8.54 33.29
C LYS A 220 -8.84 -9.86 32.89
N GLY A 221 -8.33 -10.57 31.89
CA GLY A 221 -8.88 -11.82 31.36
C GLY A 221 -10.13 -11.66 30.49
N GLN A 222 -10.58 -10.43 30.25
CA GLN A 222 -11.76 -10.12 29.42
C GLN A 222 -11.41 -10.17 27.93
N ALA A 223 -12.30 -10.70 27.10
CA ALA A 223 -12.12 -10.71 25.66
C ALA A 223 -12.21 -9.28 25.08
N SER A 224 -11.35 -8.99 24.12
CA SER A 224 -11.33 -7.75 23.36
C SER A 224 -11.05 -8.06 21.89
N ALA A 225 -11.67 -7.32 21.00
CA ALA A 225 -11.42 -7.43 19.57
C ALA A 225 -10.78 -6.13 19.08
N SER A 226 -9.76 -6.24 18.24
CA SER A 226 -9.16 -5.08 17.59
C SER A 226 -8.96 -5.30 16.10
N VAL A 227 -9.14 -4.24 15.33
CA VAL A 227 -8.84 -4.20 13.91
C VAL A 227 -8.01 -2.97 13.61
N THR A 228 -6.87 -3.18 12.96
CA THR A 228 -6.06 -2.09 12.41
C THR A 228 -6.41 -1.93 10.94
N SER A 229 -7.27 -0.98 10.65
CA SER A 229 -7.73 -0.66 9.30
C SER A 229 -6.71 0.24 8.60
N SER A 230 -6.23 -0.17 7.44
CA SER A 230 -5.28 0.58 6.62
C SER A 230 -5.87 0.79 5.23
N THR A 231 -6.07 2.06 4.88
CA THR A 231 -6.47 2.52 3.56
C THR A 231 -5.32 3.30 2.92
N ALA A 232 -5.49 3.74 1.67
CA ALA A 232 -4.50 4.59 0.99
C ALA A 232 -4.30 5.96 1.67
N ARG A 233 -5.29 6.47 2.40
CA ARG A 233 -5.25 7.77 3.07
C ARG A 233 -4.86 7.70 4.54
N SER A 234 -5.27 6.65 5.25
CA SER A 234 -5.13 6.60 6.71
C SER A 234 -5.00 5.18 7.24
N LYS A 235 -4.32 5.09 8.39
CA LYS A 235 -4.23 3.90 9.21
C LYS A 235 -4.83 4.21 10.58
N THR A 236 -5.88 3.48 10.95
CA THR A 236 -6.58 3.65 12.24
C THR A 236 -6.73 2.31 12.93
N ARG A 237 -6.88 2.33 14.25
CA ARG A 237 -7.12 1.13 15.06
C ARG A 237 -8.42 1.33 15.83
N THR A 238 -9.34 0.39 15.66
CA THR A 238 -10.61 0.35 16.37
C THR A 238 -10.63 -0.87 17.27
N ASN A 239 -11.01 -0.66 18.53
CA ASN A 239 -11.09 -1.71 19.52
C ASN A 239 -12.52 -1.83 20.04
N ILE A 240 -13.03 -3.06 20.15
CA ILE A 240 -14.26 -3.38 20.87
C ILE A 240 -13.85 -4.05 22.18
N VAL A 241 -14.26 -3.45 23.30
CA VAL A 241 -13.90 -3.92 24.64
C VAL A 241 -15.15 -4.17 25.47
N ILE A 242 -15.06 -5.15 26.36
CA ILE A 242 -16.11 -5.45 27.33
C ILE A 242 -15.75 -4.76 28.64
N LYS A 243 -16.59 -3.85 29.12
CA LYS A 243 -16.44 -3.15 30.39
C LYS A 243 -17.72 -3.31 31.20
N ASN A 244 -17.63 -3.94 32.38
CA ASN A 244 -18.78 -4.20 33.27
C ASN A 244 -19.94 -4.92 32.56
N GLY A 245 -19.65 -5.90 31.70
CA GLY A 245 -20.67 -6.63 30.92
C GLY A 245 -21.24 -5.85 29.74
N LYS A 246 -20.70 -4.67 29.40
CA LYS A 246 -21.17 -3.82 28.30
C LYS A 246 -20.12 -3.68 27.22
N PHE A 247 -20.56 -3.70 25.96
CA PHE A 247 -19.70 -3.58 24.79
C PHE A 247 -19.48 -2.10 24.44
N GLN A 248 -18.21 -1.68 24.40
CA GLN A 248 -17.81 -0.33 24.07
C GLN A 248 -16.85 -0.30 22.88
N LEU A 249 -17.13 0.57 21.91
CA LEU A 249 -16.25 0.93 20.82
C LEU A 249 -15.27 2.01 21.29
N LYS A 250 -13.98 1.69 21.23
CA LYS A 250 -12.87 2.60 21.50
C LYS A 250 -12.14 2.92 20.21
N HIS A 251 -12.02 4.20 19.91
CA HIS A 251 -11.28 4.70 18.76
C HIS A 251 -10.56 6.01 19.13
N ASN A 252 -9.42 6.27 18.48
CA ASN A 252 -8.56 7.40 18.84
C ASN A 252 -9.23 8.77 18.65
N SER A 253 -10.20 8.88 17.73
CA SER A 253 -10.96 10.10 17.47
C SER A 253 -11.90 10.52 18.62
N PHE A 254 -12.24 9.59 19.53
CA PHE A 254 -13.19 9.86 20.61
C PHE A 254 -12.46 10.02 21.95
N THR A 255 -13.00 10.88 22.83
CA THR A 255 -12.49 11.08 24.20
C THR A 255 -12.65 9.81 25.03
N ASP A 256 -13.85 9.23 24.96
CA ASP A 256 -14.27 8.06 25.72
C ASP A 256 -14.82 6.96 24.81
N GLY A 257 -14.99 5.77 25.38
CA GLY A 257 -15.69 4.67 24.71
C GLY A 257 -17.14 5.04 24.39
N ILE A 258 -17.58 4.61 23.21
CA ILE A 258 -18.97 4.74 22.75
C ILE A 258 -19.66 3.39 22.94
N PRO A 259 -20.83 3.31 23.59
CA PRO A 259 -21.61 2.07 23.64
C PRO A 259 -21.91 1.54 22.24
N ILE A 260 -21.71 0.24 22.01
CA ILE A 260 -21.76 -0.34 20.65
C ILE A 260 -23.13 -0.15 19.98
N VAL A 261 -24.21 -0.24 20.77
CA VAL A 261 -25.59 -0.07 20.27
C VAL A 261 -25.81 1.35 19.76
N ILE A 262 -25.26 2.36 20.45
CA ILE A 262 -25.35 3.76 20.00
C ILE A 262 -24.57 3.96 18.69
N ALA A 263 -23.39 3.33 18.57
CA ALA A 263 -22.62 3.37 17.33
C ALA A 263 -23.37 2.74 16.15
N LEU A 264 -24.04 1.60 16.35
CA LEU A 264 -24.86 0.93 15.33
C LEU A 264 -26.09 1.77 14.94
N LYS A 265 -26.76 2.39 15.91
CA LYS A 265 -27.86 3.34 15.65
C LYS A 265 -27.40 4.54 14.82
N ALA A 266 -26.20 5.08 15.09
CA ALA A 266 -25.62 6.15 14.29
C ALA A 266 -25.31 5.73 12.83
N MET A 267 -24.92 4.46 12.63
CA MET A 267 -24.70 3.87 11.30
C MET A 267 -25.99 3.56 10.53
N GLY A 268 -27.17 3.69 11.15
CA GLY A 268 -28.48 3.55 10.51
C GLY A 268 -29.31 2.37 11.02
N VAL A 269 -28.75 1.49 11.86
CA VAL A 269 -29.47 0.36 12.46
C VAL A 269 -30.24 0.84 13.68
N THR A 270 -31.42 1.40 13.46
CA THR A 270 -32.21 2.05 14.53
C THR A 270 -32.99 1.06 15.38
N SER A 271 -33.45 -0.04 14.81
CA SER A 271 -34.24 -1.07 15.51
C SER A 271 -33.35 -1.94 16.39
N ASP A 272 -33.69 -2.06 17.67
CA ASP A 272 -32.95 -2.92 18.61
C ASP A 272 -33.04 -4.40 18.21
N GLN A 273 -34.16 -4.81 17.62
CA GLN A 273 -34.33 -6.17 17.09
C GLN A 273 -33.32 -6.45 15.95
N GLU A 274 -33.12 -5.47 15.06
CA GLU A 274 -32.17 -5.59 13.95
C GLU A 274 -30.72 -5.65 14.48
N VAL A 275 -30.39 -4.85 15.50
CA VAL A 275 -29.08 -4.91 16.17
C VAL A 275 -28.79 -6.31 16.71
N VAL A 276 -29.73 -6.93 17.44
CA VAL A 276 -29.56 -8.28 17.98
C VAL A 276 -29.38 -9.30 16.85
N GLN A 277 -30.24 -9.24 15.83
CA GLN A 277 -30.20 -10.16 14.69
C GLN A 277 -28.89 -10.08 13.88
N LEU A 278 -28.27 -8.88 13.79
CA LEU A 278 -26.97 -8.70 13.14
C LEU A 278 -25.81 -9.36 13.89
N VAL A 279 -25.88 -9.41 15.23
CA VAL A 279 -24.87 -10.08 16.05
C VAL A 279 -25.07 -11.59 16.02
N GLY A 280 -26.31 -12.06 16.17
CA GLY A 280 -26.67 -13.46 16.05
C GLY A 280 -28.11 -13.75 16.44
N SER A 281 -28.69 -14.79 15.86
CA SER A 281 -30.08 -15.21 16.09
C SER A 281 -30.26 -16.11 17.32
N GLU A 282 -29.18 -16.62 17.91
CA GLU A 282 -29.26 -17.47 19.10
C GLU A 282 -29.58 -16.66 20.37
N PRO A 283 -30.40 -17.18 21.30
CA PRO A 283 -30.78 -16.47 22.52
C PRO A 283 -29.58 -16.00 23.36
N ARG A 284 -28.49 -16.76 23.35
CA ARG A 284 -27.26 -16.43 24.08
C ARG A 284 -26.69 -15.06 23.71
N PHE A 285 -26.74 -14.69 22.43
CA PHE A 285 -26.20 -13.40 21.98
C PHE A 285 -27.09 -12.23 22.44
N ALA A 286 -28.41 -12.44 22.49
CA ALA A 286 -29.34 -11.46 23.03
C ALA A 286 -29.10 -11.24 24.54
N ASP A 287 -28.86 -12.31 25.30
CA ASP A 287 -28.54 -12.23 26.73
C ASP A 287 -27.25 -11.45 26.98
N GLU A 288 -26.18 -11.74 26.23
CA GLU A 288 -24.89 -11.03 26.35
C GLU A 288 -25.00 -9.55 25.94
N LEU A 289 -25.89 -9.21 25.00
CA LEU A 289 -26.07 -7.83 24.51
C LEU A 289 -27.07 -7.01 25.36
N SER A 290 -27.91 -7.66 26.17
CA SER A 290 -28.99 -7.04 26.95
C SER A 290 -28.54 -5.83 27.77
N ALA A 291 -27.42 -5.95 28.50
CA ALA A 291 -26.86 -4.86 29.30
C ALA A 291 -26.38 -3.65 28.47
N SER A 292 -26.01 -3.87 27.21
CA SER A 292 -25.61 -2.81 26.27
C SER A 292 -26.82 -2.12 25.63
N LEU A 293 -27.92 -2.86 25.41
CA LEU A 293 -29.19 -2.30 24.94
C LEU A 293 -29.84 -1.41 26.01
N GLU A 294 -29.85 -1.87 27.26
CA GLU A 294 -30.33 -1.09 28.39
C GLU A 294 -29.51 0.19 28.59
N GLU A 295 -28.19 0.14 28.40
CA GLU A 295 -27.34 1.32 28.42
C GLU A 295 -27.77 2.34 27.34
N ALA A 296 -28.01 1.90 26.11
CA ALA A 296 -28.45 2.81 25.05
C ALA A 296 -29.82 3.45 25.34
N ALA A 297 -30.73 2.74 25.99
CA ALA A 297 -32.06 3.23 26.36
C ALA A 297 -32.06 4.16 27.60
N THR A 298 -31.03 4.08 28.45
CA THR A 298 -30.95 4.85 29.71
C THR A 298 -29.96 6.01 29.67
N VAL A 299 -29.01 5.99 28.72
CA VAL A 299 -27.99 7.05 28.56
C VAL A 299 -28.66 8.40 28.38
N THR A 300 -28.24 9.37 29.19
CA THR A 300 -28.59 10.78 29.00
C THR A 300 -27.60 11.39 28.04
N TRP A 301 -28.10 12.07 27.02
CA TRP A 301 -27.30 12.71 25.99
C TRP A 301 -27.82 14.14 25.80
N SER A 302 -26.92 15.12 25.75
CA SER A 302 -27.24 16.56 25.77
C SER A 302 -27.81 17.08 27.10
N ASN A 303 -27.87 18.41 27.27
CA ASN A 303 -28.40 19.10 28.45
C ASN A 303 -29.93 18.98 28.61
N ASN A 304 -30.58 18.16 27.78
CA ASN A 304 -32.02 17.93 27.80
C ASN A 304 -32.34 16.64 28.57
N GLN A 305 -33.39 16.70 29.39
CA GLN A 305 -33.86 15.64 30.29
C GLN A 305 -34.34 14.35 29.58
N GLN A 306 -34.09 14.18 28.28
CA GLN A 306 -34.48 12.98 27.54
C GLN A 306 -33.48 11.85 27.81
N LYS A 307 -34.02 10.74 28.34
CA LYS A 307 -33.28 9.49 28.54
C LYS A 307 -33.36 8.64 27.29
N GLY A 308 -32.22 8.12 26.86
CA GLY A 308 -32.11 7.15 25.78
C GLY A 308 -31.84 7.76 24.42
N VAL A 309 -31.16 6.97 23.59
CA VAL A 309 -30.86 7.27 22.19
C VAL A 309 -31.66 6.29 21.32
N PHE A 310 -32.68 6.79 20.63
CA PHE A 310 -33.59 5.97 19.82
C PHE A 310 -33.42 6.19 18.32
N THR A 311 -33.10 7.41 17.90
CA THR A 311 -32.97 7.75 16.47
C THR A 311 -31.52 7.91 16.06
N GLN A 312 -31.27 7.77 14.75
CA GLN A 312 -29.94 7.96 14.17
C GLN A 312 -29.37 9.35 14.46
N TRP A 313 -30.20 10.39 14.37
CA TRP A 313 -29.77 11.77 14.61
C TRP A 313 -29.34 11.99 16.07
N GLN A 314 -30.09 11.43 17.03
CA GLN A 314 -29.73 11.47 18.46
C GLN A 314 -28.40 10.74 18.72
N ALA A 315 -28.18 9.60 18.06
CA ALA A 315 -26.94 8.85 18.17
C ALA A 315 -25.74 9.62 17.63
N LEU A 316 -25.90 10.28 16.47
CA LEU A 316 -24.87 11.13 15.88
C LEU A 316 -24.54 12.34 16.77
N GLU A 317 -25.53 13.00 17.36
CA GLU A 317 -25.29 14.12 18.27
C GLU A 317 -24.59 13.68 19.57
N PHE A 318 -24.97 12.52 20.14
CA PHE A 318 -24.25 11.94 21.29
C PHE A 318 -22.78 11.66 20.97
N ILE A 319 -22.50 11.07 19.80
CA ILE A 319 -21.13 10.78 19.37
C ILE A 319 -20.36 12.07 19.09
N GLY A 320 -21.00 13.06 18.47
CA GLY A 320 -20.43 14.38 18.21
C GLY A 320 -19.97 15.09 19.48
N GLY A 321 -20.69 14.91 20.59
CA GLY A 321 -20.29 15.41 21.91
C GLY A 321 -19.02 14.75 22.49
N LYS A 322 -18.62 13.58 21.97
CA LYS A 322 -17.45 12.80 22.42
C LYS A 322 -16.26 12.86 21.46
N ILE A 323 -16.34 13.65 20.38
CA ILE A 323 -15.22 13.82 19.44
C ILE A 323 -14.13 14.65 20.11
N LYS A 324 -12.87 14.20 19.99
CA LYS A 324 -11.73 14.98 20.46
C LYS A 324 -11.57 16.25 19.62
N PRO A 325 -11.49 17.45 20.24
CA PRO A 325 -11.24 18.67 19.50
C PRO A 325 -9.88 18.62 18.83
N THR A 326 -9.83 18.84 17.52
CA THR A 326 -8.58 18.90 16.76
C THR A 326 -7.97 20.29 16.85
N LYS A 327 -6.71 20.40 17.30
CA LYS A 327 -6.03 21.68 17.59
C LYS A 327 -5.79 22.59 16.36
N PHE A 328 -5.97 22.08 15.14
CA PHE A 328 -5.60 22.77 13.89
C PHE A 328 -6.70 22.78 12.81
N ALA A 329 -7.90 22.26 13.09
CA ALA A 329 -8.99 22.38 12.13
C ALA A 329 -9.50 23.83 12.15
N ARG A 330 -9.50 24.50 10.98
CA ARG A 330 -10.33 25.69 10.78
C ARG A 330 -11.75 25.29 11.19
N ARG A 331 -12.31 26.02 12.15
CA ARG A 331 -13.68 25.83 12.65
C ARG A 331 -14.66 26.21 11.54
N THR A 332 -14.82 25.36 10.53
CA THR A 332 -16.06 25.33 9.78
C THR A 332 -17.14 24.91 10.77
N GLN A 333 -18.21 25.70 10.91
CA GLN A 333 -19.36 25.36 11.77
C GLN A 333 -20.09 24.14 11.18
N TYR A 334 -19.51 22.95 11.30
CA TYR A 334 -20.26 21.72 11.07
C TYR A 334 -21.14 21.46 12.29
N ASN A 335 -22.37 20.99 12.04
CA ASN A 335 -23.21 20.51 13.10
C ASN A 335 -22.55 19.28 13.73
N LYS A 336 -22.68 19.08 15.05
CA LYS A 336 -22.01 17.98 15.77
C LYS A 336 -22.34 16.60 15.18
N ALA A 337 -23.56 16.46 14.67
CA ALA A 337 -24.02 15.25 14.00
C ALA A 337 -23.31 14.98 12.66
N ASP A 338 -22.97 16.03 11.90
CA ASP A 338 -22.26 15.90 10.63
C ASP A 338 -20.78 15.54 10.86
N GLU A 339 -20.17 16.12 11.90
CA GLU A 339 -18.80 15.75 12.31
C GLU A 339 -18.72 14.29 12.77
N ALA A 340 -19.73 13.81 13.51
CA ALA A 340 -19.83 12.40 13.89
C ALA A 340 -19.96 11.48 12.67
N ARG A 341 -20.74 11.88 11.66
CA ARG A 341 -20.93 11.11 10.43
C ARG A 341 -19.65 11.00 9.59
N GLU A 342 -18.77 11.99 9.64
CA GLU A 342 -17.48 11.94 8.93
C GLU A 342 -16.44 11.04 9.64
N LYS A 343 -16.58 10.86 10.96
CA LYS A 343 -15.61 10.11 11.80
C LYS A 343 -15.98 8.64 12.04
N LEU A 344 -17.24 8.27 11.87
CA LEU A 344 -17.72 6.89 11.84
C LEU A 344 -17.51 6.28 10.45
#